data_AF-A0A1B2I4A1-F1
#
_entry.id   AF-A0A1B2I4A1-F1
#
_cell.length_a   1.000
_cell.length_b   1.000
_cell.length_c   1.000
_cell.angle_alpha   90.00
_cell.angle_beta   90.00
_cell.angle_gamma   90.00
#
_symmetry.space_group_name_H-M   'P 1'
#
loop_
_entity.id
_entity.type
_entity.pdbx_description
1 polymer ?
#
loop_
_entity_poly.entity_id
_entity_poly.type
_entity_poly.pdbx_seq_one_letter_code
_entity_poly.pdbx_strand_id
1 'polypeptide(L)'
;MWDAHVFLHALLNDGQMREICLEIASKEESERAGALRELGFDFTPRQIDDAVCQEFLSIPKDKRDILGEGDIRDLVMKLWGNHMG
;
A
#
# COMPACT_ATOMS: atom_id res chain seq x y z
N MET A 1 -8.37 -10.93 -9.10
CA MET A 1 -7.07 -10.30 -8.88
C MET A 1 -7.32 -8.82 -8.79
N TRP A 2 -7.00 -8.23 -7.64
CA TRP A 2 -7.28 -6.83 -7.35
C TRP A 2 -6.08 -5.97 -7.73
N ASP A 3 -6.35 -4.81 -8.33
CA ASP A 3 -5.32 -3.87 -8.79
C ASP A 3 -4.93 -2.86 -7.69
N ALA A 4 -3.98 -1.98 -8.04
CA ALA A 4 -3.45 -0.97 -7.13
C ALA A 4 -4.50 0.04 -6.63
N HIS A 5 -5.51 0.39 -7.43
CA HIS A 5 -6.57 1.32 -7.04
C HIS A 5 -7.50 0.66 -6.02
N VAL A 6 -7.88 -0.61 -6.27
CA VAL A 6 -8.68 -1.39 -5.32
C VAL A 6 -7.95 -1.53 -3.99
N PHE A 7 -6.64 -1.78 -4.02
CA PHE A 7 -5.82 -1.83 -2.81
C PHE A 7 -5.77 -0.49 -2.07
N LEU A 8 -5.53 0.61 -2.79
CA LEU A 8 -5.52 1.95 -2.20
C LEU A 8 -6.86 2.27 -1.53
N HIS A 9 -7.98 2.00 -2.19
CA HIS A 9 -9.29 2.20 -1.60
C HIS A 9 -9.52 1.31 -0.37
N ALA A 10 -9.12 0.03 -0.42
CA ALA A 10 -9.23 -0.87 0.73
C ALA A 10 -8.40 -0.32 1.91
N LEU A 11 -7.15 0.08 1.67
CA LEU A 11 -6.27 0.67 2.67
C LEU A 11 -6.88 1.93 3.33
N LEU A 12 -7.51 2.80 2.54
CA LEU A 12 -8.07 4.05 3.03
C LEU A 12 -9.44 3.91 3.73
N ASN A 13 -10.20 2.86 3.42
CA ASN A 13 -11.58 2.72 3.87
C ASN A 13 -11.83 1.54 4.81
N ASP A 14 -10.97 0.53 4.80
CA ASP A 14 -11.13 -0.70 5.57
C ASP A 14 -10.09 -0.77 6.71
N GLY A 15 -10.60 -0.74 7.95
CA GLY A 15 -9.76 -0.84 9.15
C GLY A 15 -9.08 -2.20 9.31
N GLN A 16 -9.76 -3.27 8.93
CA GLN A 16 -9.21 -4.63 8.99
C GLN A 16 -8.11 -4.79 7.95
N MET A 17 -8.30 -4.26 6.75
CA MET A 17 -7.26 -4.26 5.72
C MET A 17 -6.00 -3.53 6.19
N ARG A 18 -6.15 -2.42 6.93
CA ARG A 18 -5.01 -1.71 7.52
C ARG A 18 -4.26 -2.55 8.55
N GLU A 19 -4.96 -3.22 9.45
CA GLU A 19 -4.32 -4.12 10.43
C GLU A 19 -3.54 -5.24 9.74
N ILE A 20 -4.13 -5.87 8.72
CA ILE A 20 -3.46 -6.90 7.92
C ILE A 20 -2.22 -6.33 7.21
N CYS A 21 -2.30 -5.13 6.64
CA CYS A 21 -1.14 -4.46 6.05
C CYS A 21 -0.02 -4.20 7.06
N LEU A 22 -0.34 -3.83 8.31
CA LEU A 22 0.62 -3.64 9.39
C LEU A 22 1.24 -4.97 9.87
N GLU A 23 0.47 -6.06 9.85
CA GLU A 23 1.01 -7.40 10.13
C GLU A 23 1.97 -7.85 9.03
N ILE A 24 1.60 -7.66 7.76
CA ILE A 24 2.46 -7.95 6.61
C ILE A 24 3.73 -7.10 6.70
N ALA A 25 3.60 -5.84 7.10
CA ALA A 25 4.73 -4.96 7.26
C ALA A 25 5.80 -5.46 8.23
N SER A 26 5.34 -6.09 9.30
CA SER A 26 6.17 -6.60 10.38
C SER A 26 6.93 -7.88 9.98
N LYS A 27 6.64 -8.47 8.82
CA LYS A 27 7.35 -9.64 8.26
C LYS A 27 8.67 -9.23 7.60
N GLU A 28 9.50 -10.23 7.31
CA GLU A 28 10.71 -10.09 6.51
C GLU A 28 10.38 -9.58 5.09
N GLU A 29 11.27 -8.77 4.52
CA GLU A 29 11.02 -8.09 3.24
C GLU A 29 10.70 -9.08 2.09
N SER A 30 11.36 -10.24 2.08
CA SER A 30 11.15 -11.31 1.11
C SER A 30 9.76 -11.95 1.18
N GLU A 31 9.07 -11.85 2.32
CA GLU A 31 7.77 -12.47 2.56
C GLU A 31 6.59 -11.53 2.25
N ARG A 32 6.82 -10.22 2.27
CA ARG A 32 5.76 -9.21 2.14
C ARG A 32 5.02 -9.30 0.81
N ALA A 33 5.75 -9.44 -0.29
CA ALA A 33 5.16 -9.55 -1.62
C ALA A 33 4.34 -10.85 -1.78
N GLY A 34 4.77 -11.94 -1.17
CA GLY A 34 4.01 -13.20 -1.13
C GLY A 34 2.70 -13.04 -0.36
N ALA A 35 2.76 -12.45 0.83
CA ALA A 35 1.59 -12.24 1.68
C ALA A 35 0.53 -11.34 1.00
N LEU A 36 0.92 -10.31 0.26
CA LEU A 36 -0.02 -9.48 -0.50
C LEU A 36 -0.68 -10.25 -1.67
N ARG A 37 0.07 -11.12 -2.34
CA ARG A 37 -0.47 -12.00 -3.40
C ARG A 37 -1.46 -13.01 -2.86
N GLU A 38 -1.24 -13.53 -1.65
CA GLU A 38 -2.19 -14.42 -0.96
C GLU A 38 -3.52 -13.72 -0.65
N LEU A 39 -3.50 -12.40 -0.41
CA LEU A 39 -4.70 -11.57 -0.28
C LEU A 39 -5.40 -11.29 -1.62
N GLY A 40 -4.84 -11.75 -2.74
CA GLY A 40 -5.40 -11.60 -4.08
C GLY A 40 -5.02 -10.30 -4.80
N PHE A 41 -4.09 -9.53 -4.22
CA PHE A 41 -3.53 -8.34 -4.84
C PHE A 41 -2.34 -8.68 -5.74
N ASP A 42 -2.36 -8.16 -6.96
CA ASP A 42 -1.24 -8.32 -7.89
C ASP A 42 -0.99 -7.00 -8.60
N PHE A 43 -0.10 -6.22 -8.01
CA PHE A 43 0.35 -4.95 -8.54
C PHE A 43 1.82 -4.74 -8.18
N THR A 44 2.48 -3.92 -8.97
CA THR A 44 3.86 -3.52 -8.74
C THR A 44 3.93 -2.32 -7.80
N PRO A 45 5.07 -2.12 -7.13
CA PRO A 45 5.45 -0.86 -6.48
C PRO A 45 5.03 0.41 -7.23
N ARG A 46 5.24 0.43 -8.54
CA ARG A 46 4.96 1.58 -9.38
C ARG A 46 3.47 1.81 -9.58
N GLN A 47 2.69 0.75 -9.74
CA GLN A 47 1.25 0.87 -9.96
C GLN A 47 0.53 1.46 -8.75
N ILE A 48 0.97 1.13 -7.54
CA ILE A 48 0.43 1.74 -6.32
C ILE A 48 0.88 3.19 -6.14
N ASP A 49 2.12 3.52 -6.50
CA ASP A 49 2.59 4.92 -6.53
C ASP A 49 1.79 5.77 -7.52
N ASP A 50 1.57 5.25 -8.74
CA ASP A 50 0.75 5.89 -9.76
C ASP A 50 -0.69 6.10 -9.28
N ALA A 51 -1.30 5.09 -8.63
CA ALA A 51 -2.65 5.19 -8.06
C ALA A 51 -2.73 6.27 -6.96
N VAL A 52 -1.76 6.29 -6.05
CA VAL A 52 -1.68 7.33 -5.01
C VAL A 52 -1.54 8.71 -5.64
N CYS A 53 -0.64 8.89 -6.61
CA CYS A 53 -0.42 10.18 -7.28
C CYS A 53 -1.67 10.67 -8.02
N GLN A 54 -2.38 9.78 -8.72
CA GLN A 54 -3.59 10.13 -9.46
C GLN A 54 -4.73 10.54 -8.52
N GLU A 55 -4.85 9.89 -7.36
CA GLU A 55 -5.97 10.09 -6.44
C GLU A 55 -5.67 11.06 -5.31
N PHE A 56 -4.40 11.44 -5.08
CA PHE A 56 -3.97 12.19 -3.90
C PHE A 56 -4.81 13.42 -3.61
N LEU A 57 -5.11 14.21 -4.64
CA LEU A 57 -5.89 15.44 -4.52
C LEU A 57 -7.37 15.18 -4.19
N SER A 58 -7.89 14.00 -4.53
CA SER A 58 -9.26 13.57 -4.28
C SER A 58 -9.42 12.86 -2.92
N ILE A 59 -8.34 12.35 -2.34
CA ILE A 59 -8.36 11.72 -1.01
C ILE A 59 -8.63 12.78 0.07
N PRO A 60 -9.61 12.58 0.97
CA PRO A 60 -9.86 13.46 2.11
C PRO A 60 -8.64 13.61 3.02
N LYS A 61 -8.47 14.79 3.65
CA LYS A 61 -7.28 15.09 4.45
C LYS A 61 -7.03 14.09 5.58
N ASP A 62 -8.08 13.70 6.30
CA ASP A 62 -8.07 12.67 7.35
C ASP A 62 -7.57 11.30 6.87
N LYS A 63 -7.81 10.98 5.59
CA LYS A 63 -7.34 9.75 4.95
C LYS A 63 -5.93 9.89 4.39
N ARG A 64 -5.49 11.09 4.03
CA ARG A 64 -4.09 11.35 3.66
C ARG A 64 -3.15 11.14 4.84
N ASP A 65 -3.63 11.34 6.07
CA ASP A 65 -2.83 11.09 7.27
C ASP A 65 -2.49 9.59 7.43
N ILE A 66 -3.33 8.68 6.91
CA ILE A 66 -3.02 7.23 6.81
C ILE A 66 -1.84 6.98 5.86
N LEU A 67 -1.71 7.84 4.84
CA LEU A 67 -0.58 7.87 3.93
C LEU A 67 0.55 8.77 4.47
N GLY A 68 0.58 9.12 5.75
CA GLY A 68 1.61 9.96 6.37
C GLY A 68 2.91 9.21 6.73
N GLU A 69 3.94 9.95 7.15
CA GLU A 69 5.18 9.38 7.70
C GLU A 69 4.88 8.54 8.94
N GLY A 70 5.36 7.29 8.97
CA GLY A 70 5.29 6.45 10.17
C GLY A 70 4.95 4.99 9.88
N ASP A 71 3.79 4.68 9.28
CA ASP A 71 3.24 3.33 9.45
C ASP A 71 2.81 2.59 8.18
N ILE A 72 2.42 3.28 7.09
CA ILE A 72 1.86 2.59 5.90
C ILE A 72 2.43 3.15 4.60
N ARG A 73 2.56 4.48 4.47
CA ARG A 73 3.26 5.08 3.33
C ARG A 73 4.72 4.67 3.29
N ASP A 74 5.41 4.60 4.42
CA ASP A 74 6.80 4.14 4.45
C ASP A 74 6.91 2.65 4.06
N LEU A 75 5.89 1.84 4.30
CA LEU A 75 5.81 0.49 3.75
C LEU A 75 5.60 0.46 2.25
N VAL A 76 4.70 1.31 1.76
CA VAL A 76 4.41 1.43 0.32
C VAL A 76 5.53 2.16 -0.42
N MET A 77 6.32 3.02 0.23
CA MET A 77 7.35 3.85 -0.40
C MET A 77 8.79 3.38 -0.14
N LYS A 78 9.19 3.05 1.11
CA LYS A 78 10.59 2.64 1.40
C LYS A 78 10.90 1.20 1.00
N LEU A 79 9.91 0.31 0.91
CA LEU A 79 10.14 -1.11 0.58
C LEU A 79 9.93 -1.44 -0.91
N TRP A 80 9.43 -0.48 -1.67
CA TRP A 80 8.99 -0.66 -3.05
C TRP A 80 9.69 0.31 -4.01
N GLY A 81 10.11 1.48 -3.51
CA GLY A 81 10.97 2.42 -4.20
C GLY A 81 12.45 2.28 -3.85
N ASN A 82 13.11 1.24 -4.36
CA ASN A 82 14.48 1.35 -4.87
C ASN A 82 14.83 0.17 -5.79
N HIS A 83 14.14 0.11 -6.92
CA HIS A 83 14.74 -0.39 -8.14
C HIS A 83 14.81 0.76 -9.14
N MET A 84 15.77 1.67 -8.92
CA MET A 84 16.48 2.23 -10.06
C MET A 84 17.33 1.10 -10.63
N GLY A 85 16.76 0.40 -11.61
CA GLY A 85 17.48 -0.35 -12.64
C GLY A 85 17.18 0.29 -13.97
#